data_AF-A0A1F3QHE6-F1
#
_entry.id   AF-A0A1F3QHE6-F1
#
_cell.length_a   1.000
_cell.length_b   1.000
_cell.length_c   1.000
_cell.angle_alpha   90.00
_cell.angle_beta   90.00
_cell.angle_gamma   90.00
#
_symmetry.space_group_name_H-M   'P 1'
#
loop_
_entity.id
_entity.type
_entity.pdbx_description
1 polymer ?
#
loop_
_entity_poly.entity_id
_entity_poly.type
_entity_poly.pdbx_seq_one_letter_code
_entity_poly.pdbx_strand_id
1 'polypeptide(L)'
;MKTLKIILLVAVILITEISFSQTANTLPANGNVGVGTTTPNSKLDVVGNTNLGGKVTIDSTVVIRDSVTIQKRLTVDKDIKVTGESVFVGDGKFKAELKVLGVAKMKDDIVIDGVTKMNGDFKMLNYASPTLTTDRILTIGPNGKVRPISISIPDPLLPDPNCGNVLPWSYYVNAHNIVSYPSIRTNQK
;
A
#
# COMPACT_ATOMS: atom_id res chain seq x y z
N MET A 1 89.40 12.96 31.89
CA MET A 1 88.74 12.37 30.70
C MET A 1 87.52 11.50 31.02
N LYS A 2 87.53 10.66 32.07
CA LYS A 2 86.43 9.74 32.40
C LYS A 2 85.11 10.45 32.79
N THR A 3 85.20 11.50 33.60
CA THR A 3 84.06 12.33 34.03
C THR A 3 83.38 13.08 32.87
N LEU A 4 84.18 13.62 31.94
CA LEU A 4 83.65 14.31 30.75
C LEU A 4 82.87 13.36 29.82
N LYS A 5 83.35 12.12 29.63
CA LYS A 5 82.66 11.10 28.84
C LYS A 5 81.33 10.67 29.46
N ILE A 6 81.27 10.59 30.79
CA ILE A 6 80.03 10.24 31.53
C ILE A 6 79.00 11.36 31.37
N ILE A 7 79.41 12.63 31.48
CA ILE A 7 78.51 13.78 31.27
C ILE A 7 77.96 13.79 29.85
N LEU A 8 78.82 13.53 28.85
CA LEU A 8 78.40 13.49 27.44
C LEU A 8 77.42 12.33 27.17
N LEU A 9 77.66 11.17 27.76
CA LEU A 9 76.78 10.00 27.63
C LEU A 9 75.40 10.28 28.25
N VAL A 10 75.36 10.87 29.45
CA VAL A 10 74.11 11.24 30.14
C VAL A 10 73.35 12.31 29.34
N ALA A 11 74.05 13.29 28.78
CA ALA A 11 73.43 14.32 27.93
C ALA A 11 72.79 13.71 26.68
N VAL A 12 73.45 12.75 26.00
CA VAL A 12 72.89 12.07 24.83
C VAL A 12 71.63 11.26 25.19
N ILE A 13 71.63 10.56 26.32
CA ILE A 13 70.48 9.77 26.79
C ILE A 13 69.28 10.69 27.08
N LEU A 14 69.50 11.84 27.72
CA LEU A 14 68.45 12.82 28.01
C LEU A 14 67.85 13.45 26.74
N ILE A 15 68.61 13.59 25.65
CA ILE A 15 68.12 14.13 24.36
C ILE A 15 67.31 13.09 23.59
N THR A 16 67.54 11.79 23.82
CA THR A 16 66.78 10.72 23.16
C THR A 16 65.38 10.47 23.76
N GLU A 17 65.07 11.06 24.92
CA GLU A 17 63.76 10.95 25.57
C GLU A 17 62.79 12.10 25.23
N ILE A 18 63.02 12.82 24.11
CA ILE A 18 62.01 13.74 23.57
C ILE A 18 60.80 12.89 23.20
N SER A 19 59.87 12.84 24.14
CA SER A 19 58.62 12.10 24.03
C SER A 19 57.90 12.61 22.79
N PHE A 20 57.65 11.73 21.83
CA PHE A 20 56.63 11.98 20.80
C PHE A 20 55.31 12.07 21.54
N SER A 21 54.92 13.28 21.92
CA SER A 21 53.57 13.55 22.40
C SER A 21 52.60 12.96 21.39
N GLN A 22 51.66 12.21 21.92
CA GLN A 22 50.65 11.43 21.23
C GLN A 22 50.17 12.20 20.01
N THR A 23 50.28 11.59 18.83
CA THR A 23 49.82 12.12 17.55
C THR A 23 48.44 12.73 17.73
N ALA A 24 48.37 14.05 17.90
CA ALA A 24 47.11 14.76 17.75
C ALA A 24 46.63 14.44 16.34
N ASN A 25 45.38 14.01 16.22
CA ASN A 25 44.74 13.78 14.92
C ASN A 25 44.78 15.11 14.14
N THR A 26 45.87 15.32 13.41
CA THR A 26 46.12 16.56 12.68
C THR A 26 45.39 16.41 11.38
N LEU A 27 44.28 17.13 11.25
CA LEU A 27 43.52 17.15 10.01
C LEU A 27 44.39 17.79 8.91
N PRO A 28 44.32 17.30 7.67
CA PRO A 28 45.06 17.89 6.57
C PRO A 28 44.68 19.36 6.39
N ALA A 29 45.63 20.22 6.01
CA ALA A 29 45.39 21.65 5.83
C ALA A 29 44.33 21.99 4.76
N ASN A 30 44.08 21.06 3.83
CA ASN A 30 43.01 21.20 2.82
C ASN A 30 41.59 20.93 3.38
N GLY A 31 41.49 20.42 4.62
CA GLY A 31 40.25 20.11 5.32
C GLY A 31 39.51 18.87 4.81
N ASN A 32 40.10 18.07 3.90
CA ASN A 32 39.49 16.83 3.44
C ASN A 32 39.98 15.67 4.31
N VAL A 33 39.06 14.88 4.85
CA VAL A 33 39.36 13.74 5.71
C VAL A 33 38.98 12.46 5.00
N GLY A 34 39.96 11.59 4.75
CA GLY A 34 39.75 10.24 4.22
C GLY A 34 39.87 9.20 5.33
N VAL A 35 38.92 8.26 5.39
CA VAL A 35 38.98 7.08 6.27
C VAL A 35 38.90 5.84 5.38
N GLY A 36 39.97 5.04 5.36
CA GLY A 36 40.08 3.91 4.41
C GLY A 36 40.45 4.34 2.97
N THR A 37 40.73 5.62 2.73
CA THR A 37 41.22 6.15 1.44
C THR A 37 42.21 7.29 1.67
N THR A 38 43.23 7.40 0.81
CA THR A 38 44.20 8.51 0.79
C THR A 38 43.82 9.60 -0.21
N THR A 39 42.85 9.34 -1.08
CA THR A 39 42.37 10.26 -2.12
C THR A 39 40.86 10.51 -1.93
N PRO A 40 40.46 11.30 -0.92
CA PRO A 40 39.05 11.57 -0.64
C PRO A 40 38.42 12.44 -1.74
N ASN A 41 37.25 12.04 -2.24
CA ASN A 41 36.50 12.78 -3.28
C ASN A 41 35.59 13.88 -2.72
N SER A 42 35.49 14.00 -1.39
CA SER A 42 34.68 15.00 -0.70
C SER A 42 35.35 15.43 0.61
N LYS A 43 34.73 16.36 1.36
CA LYS A 43 35.28 16.83 2.65
C LYS A 43 35.44 15.71 3.68
N LEU A 44 34.57 14.69 3.62
CA LEU A 44 34.70 13.47 4.40
C LEU A 44 34.36 12.28 3.50
N ASP A 45 35.35 11.43 3.22
CA ASP A 45 35.19 10.22 2.41
C ASP A 45 35.56 8.99 3.23
N VAL A 46 34.62 8.07 3.40
CA VAL A 46 34.80 6.85 4.20
C VAL A 46 34.58 5.64 3.31
N VAL A 47 35.66 4.89 3.05
CA VAL A 47 35.61 3.61 2.34
C VAL A 47 35.60 2.49 3.37
N GLY A 48 34.40 2.10 3.81
CA GLY A 48 34.22 1.04 4.79
C GLY A 48 32.92 1.16 5.59
N ASN A 49 32.81 0.36 6.65
CA ASN A 49 31.65 0.38 7.55
C ASN A 49 31.75 1.55 8.53
N THR A 50 30.65 2.27 8.73
CA THR A 50 30.56 3.38 9.69
C THR A 50 29.48 3.09 10.72
N ASN A 51 29.83 3.17 12.01
CA ASN A 51 28.89 3.08 13.12
C ASN A 51 28.67 4.48 13.72
N LEU A 52 27.44 4.98 13.72
CA LEU A 52 27.06 6.29 14.25
C LEU A 52 26.11 6.09 15.44
N GLY A 53 26.60 6.35 16.65
CA GLY A 53 25.84 6.10 17.90
C GLY A 53 24.84 7.19 18.30
N GLY A 54 24.75 8.28 17.53
CA GLY A 54 23.93 9.45 17.86
C GLY A 54 22.90 9.81 16.79
N LYS A 55 22.25 10.97 16.96
CA LYS A 55 21.36 11.54 15.93
C LYS A 55 22.18 12.00 14.72
N VAL A 56 21.87 11.46 13.55
CA VAL A 56 22.43 11.91 12.28
C VAL A 56 21.44 12.86 11.62
N THR A 57 21.90 14.06 11.25
CA THR A 57 21.12 15.03 10.47
C THR A 57 21.82 15.21 9.14
N ILE A 58 21.07 15.15 8.04
CA ILE A 58 21.57 15.32 6.68
C ILE A 58 20.69 16.38 6.03
N ASP A 59 21.26 17.54 5.72
CA ASP A 59 20.49 18.71 5.24
C ASP A 59 20.05 18.59 3.78
N SER A 60 20.60 17.61 3.06
CA SER A 60 20.35 17.37 1.64
C SER A 60 19.90 15.91 1.43
N THR A 61 20.41 15.25 0.38
CA THR A 61 19.95 13.93 -0.04
C THR A 61 20.77 12.79 0.56
N VAL A 62 20.10 11.70 0.93
CA VAL A 62 20.73 10.40 1.23
C VAL A 62 20.53 9.47 0.04
N VAL A 63 21.62 8.93 -0.51
CA VAL A 63 21.57 7.93 -1.58
C VAL A 63 22.03 6.58 -1.02
N ILE A 64 21.17 5.58 -1.07
CA ILE A 64 21.45 4.23 -0.57
C ILE A 64 21.30 3.27 -1.75
N ARG A 65 22.36 2.53 -2.06
CA ARG A 65 22.45 1.68 -3.27
C ARG A 65 21.96 0.26 -3.08
N ASP A 66 21.89 -0.19 -1.83
CA ASP A 66 21.45 -1.53 -1.46
C ASP A 66 20.16 -1.45 -0.64
N SER A 67 20.24 -1.60 0.68
CA SER A 67 19.06 -1.72 1.54
C SER A 67 19.03 -0.72 2.71
N VAL A 68 17.83 -0.44 3.21
CA VAL A 68 17.59 0.40 4.39
C VAL A 68 16.75 -0.39 5.38
N THR A 69 17.25 -0.56 6.61
CA THR A 69 16.51 -1.18 7.71
C THR A 69 16.22 -0.15 8.79
N ILE A 70 14.95 0.03 9.15
CA ILE A 70 14.51 0.98 10.18
C ILE A 70 13.80 0.20 11.27
N GLN A 71 14.44 0.09 12.44
CA GLN A 71 13.97 -0.78 13.52
C GLN A 71 12.76 -0.22 14.28
N LYS A 72 12.48 1.09 14.16
CA LYS A 72 11.41 1.76 14.92
C LYS A 72 10.36 2.38 14.00
N ARG A 73 10.61 3.59 13.49
CA ARG A 73 9.64 4.35 12.68
C ARG A 73 10.34 5.05 11.53
N LEU A 74 9.78 4.92 10.34
CA LEU A 74 10.03 5.81 9.21
C LEU A 74 8.94 6.88 9.18
N THR A 75 9.32 8.14 9.00
CA THR A 75 8.39 9.25 8.71
C THR A 75 8.88 9.94 7.44
N VAL A 76 7.98 10.20 6.51
CA VAL A 76 8.27 10.87 5.23
C VAL A 76 7.26 11.99 5.06
N ASP A 77 7.74 13.22 4.93
CA ASP A 77 6.87 14.41 4.94
C ASP A 77 6.15 14.66 3.61
N LYS A 78 6.71 14.16 2.52
CA LYS A 78 6.18 14.33 1.16
C LYS A 78 5.70 13.00 0.60
N ASP A 79 6.50 12.39 -0.26
CA ASP A 79 6.08 11.25 -1.07
C ASP A 79 6.98 10.06 -0.85
N ILE A 80 6.39 8.87 -0.96
CA ILE A 80 7.11 7.61 -1.09
C ILE A 80 6.82 7.07 -2.49
N LYS A 81 7.88 6.87 -3.28
CA LYS A 81 7.81 6.17 -4.56
C LYS A 81 8.40 4.78 -4.40
N VAL A 82 7.59 3.74 -4.59
CA VAL A 82 8.07 2.35 -4.62
C VAL A 82 7.89 1.81 -6.03
N THR A 83 8.99 1.41 -6.65
CA THR A 83 8.98 0.80 -7.99
C THR A 83 8.86 -0.71 -7.93
N GLY A 84 9.18 -1.32 -6.79
CA GLY A 84 9.02 -2.74 -6.51
C GLY A 84 7.76 -3.06 -5.72
N GLU A 85 7.74 -4.26 -5.13
CA GLU A 85 6.66 -4.70 -4.25
C GLU A 85 6.72 -3.99 -2.90
N SER A 86 5.54 -3.70 -2.33
CA SER A 86 5.39 -3.17 -0.98
C SER A 86 4.56 -4.15 -0.16
N VAL A 87 5.04 -4.52 1.03
CA VAL A 87 4.35 -5.42 1.96
C VAL A 87 4.14 -4.70 3.29
N PHE A 88 2.89 -4.64 3.75
CA PHE A 88 2.55 -4.19 5.09
C PHE A 88 2.16 -5.42 5.92
N VAL A 89 2.96 -5.74 6.94
CA VAL A 89 2.72 -6.92 7.81
C VAL A 89 1.60 -6.64 8.84
N GLY A 90 1.28 -5.37 9.08
CA GLY A 90 0.16 -4.93 9.90
C GLY A 90 -0.72 -3.91 9.17
N ASP A 91 -1.50 -3.14 9.91
CA ASP A 91 -2.49 -2.23 9.35
C ASP A 91 -1.87 -1.13 8.47
N GLY A 92 -2.34 -1.03 7.23
CA GLY A 92 -2.13 0.13 6.37
C GLY A 92 -3.23 1.16 6.60
N LYS A 93 -2.88 2.36 7.11
CA LYS A 93 -3.84 3.46 7.32
C LYS A 93 -3.66 4.55 6.28
N PHE A 94 -4.68 4.78 5.47
CA PHE A 94 -4.72 5.86 4.48
C PHE A 94 -5.70 6.93 4.96
N LYS A 95 -5.19 8.12 5.30
CA LYS A 95 -6.03 9.23 5.77
C LYS A 95 -6.81 9.93 4.66
N ALA A 96 -6.37 9.73 3.42
CA ALA A 96 -6.95 10.32 2.22
C ALA A 96 -7.34 9.18 1.25
N GLU A 97 -7.55 9.53 -0.01
CA GLU A 97 -7.94 8.59 -1.06
C GLU A 97 -6.83 7.56 -1.35
N LEU A 98 -7.23 6.30 -1.49
CA LEU A 98 -6.42 5.24 -2.08
C LEU A 98 -6.81 5.06 -3.56
N LYS A 99 -5.90 5.41 -4.47
CA LYS A 99 -6.11 5.21 -5.92
C LYS A 99 -5.42 3.94 -6.39
N VAL A 100 -6.18 3.03 -7.01
CA VAL A 100 -5.66 1.81 -7.62
C VAL A 100 -5.80 1.91 -9.14
N LEU A 101 -4.67 1.96 -9.85
CA LEU A 101 -4.65 2.05 -11.32
C LEU A 101 -4.83 0.67 -12.00
N GLY A 102 -4.49 -0.40 -11.29
CA GLY A 102 -4.59 -1.77 -11.75
C GLY A 102 -5.69 -2.54 -11.03
N VAL A 103 -5.44 -3.82 -10.77
CA VAL A 103 -6.37 -4.71 -10.05
C VAL A 103 -6.01 -4.73 -8.57
N ALA A 104 -7.01 -4.54 -7.71
CA ALA A 104 -6.92 -4.86 -6.29
C ALA A 104 -7.38 -6.32 -6.06
N LYS A 105 -6.57 -7.12 -5.37
CA LYS A 105 -6.92 -8.49 -4.95
C LYS A 105 -6.92 -8.55 -3.43
N MET A 106 -7.97 -9.14 -2.86
CA MET A 106 -8.10 -9.41 -1.44
C MET A 106 -8.34 -10.90 -1.27
N LYS A 107 -7.55 -11.55 -0.41
CA LYS A 107 -7.60 -13.01 -0.21
C LYS A 107 -8.77 -13.42 0.70
N ASP A 108 -9.02 -12.60 1.70
CA ASP A 108 -10.05 -12.78 2.69
C ASP A 108 -11.18 -11.75 2.46
N ASP A 109 -11.88 -11.36 3.52
CA ASP A 109 -13.06 -10.52 3.43
C ASP A 109 -12.73 -9.05 3.16
N ILE A 110 -13.65 -8.39 2.44
CA ILE A 110 -13.70 -6.94 2.32
C ILE A 110 -14.76 -6.44 3.30
N VAL A 111 -14.36 -5.62 4.27
CA VAL A 111 -15.26 -4.96 5.21
C VAL A 111 -15.31 -3.47 4.89
N ILE A 112 -16.52 -2.92 4.78
CA ILE A 112 -16.75 -1.50 4.47
C ILE A 112 -17.80 -0.99 5.47
N ASP A 113 -17.36 -0.17 6.43
CA ASP A 113 -18.26 0.41 7.45
C ASP A 113 -19.18 1.50 6.88
N GLY A 114 -18.79 2.08 5.74
CA GLY A 114 -19.51 3.14 5.05
C GLY A 114 -20.26 2.65 3.80
N VAL A 115 -20.47 3.57 2.86
CA VAL A 115 -21.11 3.27 1.57
C VAL A 115 -20.06 3.00 0.51
N THR A 116 -20.30 1.97 -0.31
CA THR A 116 -19.54 1.73 -1.54
C THR A 116 -20.30 2.28 -2.74
N LYS A 117 -19.62 3.08 -3.58
CA LYS A 117 -20.15 3.52 -4.88
C LYS A 117 -19.35 2.85 -5.99
N MET A 118 -20.05 2.16 -6.89
CA MET A 118 -19.48 1.56 -8.10
C MET A 118 -20.13 2.24 -9.31
N ASN A 119 -19.32 2.84 -10.17
CA ASN A 119 -19.81 3.45 -11.41
C ASN A 119 -19.97 2.42 -12.55
N GLY A 120 -19.43 1.21 -12.37
CA GLY A 120 -19.56 0.09 -13.30
C GLY A 120 -20.27 -1.10 -12.65
N ASP A 121 -20.30 -2.22 -13.37
CA ASP A 121 -20.96 -3.44 -12.92
C ASP A 121 -20.27 -4.02 -11.68
N PHE A 122 -21.07 -4.42 -10.71
CA PHE A 122 -20.63 -5.35 -9.68
C PHE A 122 -20.81 -6.78 -10.18
N LYS A 123 -19.71 -7.48 -10.47
CA LYS A 123 -19.70 -8.86 -10.94
C LYS A 123 -19.03 -9.75 -9.89
N MET A 124 -19.78 -10.74 -9.39
CA MET A 124 -19.25 -11.76 -8.48
C MET A 124 -19.05 -13.05 -9.27
N LEU A 125 -17.83 -13.58 -9.29
CA LEU A 125 -17.56 -14.88 -9.87
C LEU A 125 -17.86 -15.94 -8.81
N ASN A 126 -18.89 -16.75 -9.03
CA ASN A 126 -19.07 -18.05 -8.38
C ASN A 126 -19.21 -18.01 -6.84
N TYR A 127 -20.41 -17.71 -6.35
CA TYR A 127 -20.86 -18.32 -5.10
C TYR A 127 -21.28 -19.74 -5.49
N ALA A 128 -20.43 -20.74 -5.29
CA ALA A 128 -20.78 -22.13 -5.57
C ALA A 128 -21.86 -22.59 -4.55
N SER A 129 -23.09 -22.15 -4.75
CA SER A 129 -24.25 -22.92 -4.36
C SER A 129 -24.48 -23.90 -5.52
N PRO A 130 -24.48 -25.22 -5.30
CA PRO A 130 -24.52 -26.23 -6.37
C PRO A 130 -25.82 -26.26 -7.21
N THR A 131 -26.67 -25.23 -7.15
CA THR A 131 -28.05 -25.26 -7.68
C THR A 131 -28.46 -24.03 -8.52
N LEU A 132 -27.57 -23.11 -8.90
CA LEU A 132 -27.99 -21.90 -9.63
C LEU A 132 -27.28 -21.74 -10.97
N THR A 133 -28.04 -21.92 -12.07
CA THR A 133 -27.60 -21.93 -13.47
C THR A 133 -27.94 -20.65 -14.27
N THR A 134 -28.37 -19.58 -13.60
CA THR A 134 -28.68 -18.29 -14.26
C THR A 134 -28.27 -17.11 -13.40
N ASP A 135 -27.70 -16.07 -14.04
CA ASP A 135 -27.28 -14.82 -13.40
C ASP A 135 -28.47 -14.13 -12.71
N ARG A 136 -28.53 -14.22 -11.37
CA ARG A 136 -29.47 -13.43 -10.56
C ARG A 136 -28.68 -12.39 -9.75
N ILE A 137 -28.96 -11.11 -10.02
CA ILE A 137 -28.39 -9.96 -9.31
C ILE A 137 -28.86 -9.98 -7.84
N LEU A 138 -27.93 -9.92 -6.90
CA LEU A 138 -28.22 -9.84 -5.47
C LEU A 138 -28.71 -8.44 -5.09
N THR A 139 -29.93 -8.29 -4.56
CA THR A 139 -30.38 -7.03 -3.93
C THR A 139 -30.33 -7.15 -2.41
N ILE A 140 -29.52 -6.32 -1.75
CA ILE A 140 -29.33 -6.30 -0.28
C ILE A 140 -30.18 -5.18 0.32
N GLY A 141 -31.11 -5.51 1.23
CA GLY A 141 -31.93 -4.52 1.93
C GLY A 141 -31.18 -3.74 3.03
N PRO A 142 -31.77 -2.67 3.61
CA PRO A 142 -31.13 -1.74 4.56
C PRO A 142 -30.62 -2.37 5.88
N ASN A 143 -30.91 -3.65 6.11
CA ASN A 143 -30.55 -4.44 7.27
C ASN A 143 -29.68 -5.67 6.92
N GLY A 144 -29.03 -5.67 5.75
CA GLY A 144 -28.19 -6.79 5.30
C GLY A 144 -28.96 -8.04 4.86
N LYS A 145 -30.30 -8.01 4.87
CA LYS A 145 -31.10 -9.14 4.39
C LYS A 145 -31.10 -9.16 2.85
N VAL A 146 -30.45 -10.17 2.32
CA VAL A 146 -30.62 -10.60 0.93
C VAL A 146 -32.06 -11.09 0.78
N ARG A 147 -32.87 -10.41 -0.04
CA ARG A 147 -34.11 -11.02 -0.52
C ARG A 147 -33.73 -11.94 -1.67
N PRO A 148 -34.02 -13.26 -1.61
CA PRO A 148 -33.95 -14.06 -2.82
C PRO A 148 -34.84 -13.37 -3.84
N ILE A 149 -34.29 -13.08 -5.03
CA ILE A 149 -35.11 -12.68 -6.16
C ILE A 149 -36.01 -13.88 -6.49
N SER A 150 -37.23 -13.86 -5.96
CA SER A 150 -38.33 -14.72 -6.38
C SER A 150 -38.80 -14.20 -7.74
N ILE A 151 -38.15 -14.64 -8.82
CA ILE A 151 -38.78 -14.58 -10.15
C ILE A 151 -39.89 -15.62 -10.09
N SER A 152 -41.12 -15.17 -9.79
CA SER A 152 -42.30 -15.98 -10.01
C SER A 152 -42.47 -16.06 -11.52
N ILE A 153 -42.01 -17.15 -12.13
CA ILE A 153 -42.37 -17.49 -13.49
C ILE A 153 -43.83 -17.96 -13.38
N PRO A 154 -44.82 -17.26 -13.98
CA PRO A 154 -46.18 -17.78 -14.00
C PRO A 154 -46.13 -19.16 -14.66
N ASP A 155 -46.72 -20.15 -14.01
CA ASP A 155 -46.89 -21.47 -14.59
C ASP A 155 -47.65 -21.30 -15.92
N PRO A 156 -47.10 -21.71 -17.09
CA PRO A 156 -47.72 -21.41 -18.38
C PRO A 156 -49.05 -22.14 -18.61
N LEU A 157 -49.53 -22.96 -17.68
CA LEU A 157 -50.59 -23.93 -17.94
C LEU A 157 -51.70 -23.96 -16.88
N LEU A 158 -52.15 -22.79 -16.42
CA LEU A 158 -53.52 -22.68 -15.91
C LEU A 158 -54.31 -21.77 -16.85
N PRO A 159 -55.21 -22.32 -17.67
CA PRO A 159 -56.20 -21.52 -18.38
C PRO A 159 -57.00 -20.75 -17.33
N ASP A 160 -57.02 -19.43 -17.42
CA ASP A 160 -58.00 -18.63 -16.70
C ASP A 160 -59.40 -19.15 -17.06
N PRO A 161 -60.20 -19.67 -16.11
CA PRO A 161 -61.53 -20.22 -16.39
C PRO A 161 -62.50 -19.18 -16.97
N ASN A 162 -62.16 -17.89 -16.88
CA ASN A 162 -63.03 -16.78 -17.27
C ASN A 162 -62.59 -16.06 -18.55
N CYS A 163 -61.46 -16.44 -19.16
CA CYS A 163 -61.01 -15.83 -20.42
C CYS A 163 -61.28 -16.78 -21.59
N GLY A 164 -62.42 -16.57 -22.26
CA GLY A 164 -62.63 -17.12 -23.61
C GLY A 164 -61.53 -16.59 -24.55
N ASN A 165 -60.76 -17.52 -25.12
CA ASN A 165 -59.86 -17.38 -26.27
C ASN A 165 -59.20 -16.00 -26.46
N VAL A 166 -57.98 -15.81 -25.93
CA VAL A 166 -57.06 -14.78 -26.44
C VAL A 166 -55.70 -15.41 -26.75
N LEU A 167 -55.28 -15.27 -28.01
CA LEU A 167 -54.00 -15.70 -28.57
C LEU A 167 -52.83 -14.84 -28.04
N PRO A 168 -51.58 -15.30 -28.24
CA PRO A 168 -50.53 -15.13 -27.25
C PRO A 168 -49.68 -13.88 -27.53
N TRP A 169 -48.88 -13.53 -26.51
CA TRP A 169 -47.80 -12.52 -26.48
C TRP A 169 -48.23 -11.13 -26.02
N SER A 170 -48.14 -10.93 -24.70
CA SER A 170 -47.85 -9.61 -24.12
C SER A 170 -47.10 -9.84 -22.81
N TYR A 171 -45.78 -9.64 -22.82
CA TYR A 171 -44.97 -9.56 -21.61
C TYR A 171 -45.38 -8.29 -20.84
N TYR A 172 -45.87 -8.44 -19.62
CA TYR A 172 -46.07 -7.31 -18.70
C TYR A 172 -45.13 -7.45 -17.51
N VAL A 173 -44.22 -6.49 -17.37
CA VAL A 173 -43.43 -6.26 -16.15
C VAL A 173 -44.14 -5.15 -15.37
N ASN A 174 -44.62 -5.44 -14.17
CA ASN A 174 -45.24 -4.42 -13.33
C ASN A 174 -44.31 -4.10 -12.16
N ALA A 175 -43.47 -3.08 -12.34
CA ALA A 175 -42.81 -2.39 -11.24
C ALA A 175 -43.69 -1.18 -10.91
N HIS A 176 -44.50 -1.31 -9.86
CA HIS A 176 -45.18 -0.23 -9.13
C HIS A 176 -45.45 1.06 -9.94
N ASN A 177 -46.56 1.11 -10.70
CA ASN A 177 -47.26 2.37 -10.94
C ASN A 177 -48.74 2.11 -11.25
N ILE A 178 -49.60 2.85 -10.56
CA ILE A 178 -51.07 2.84 -10.74
C ILE A 178 -51.38 3.33 -12.15
N VAL A 179 -52.03 2.49 -12.97
CA VAL A 179 -52.68 2.92 -14.22
C VAL A 179 -54.07 2.30 -14.28
N SER A 180 -55.08 3.16 -14.29
CA SER A 180 -56.50 2.82 -14.43
C SER A 180 -56.83 2.34 -15.86
N TYR A 181 -57.68 1.33 -16.00
CA TYR A 181 -58.13 0.83 -17.31
C TYR A 181 -59.40 1.58 -17.79
N PRO A 182 -59.50 1.97 -19.08
CA PRO A 182 -60.79 2.30 -19.66
C PRO A 182 -61.53 0.99 -20.03
N SER A 183 -62.77 0.86 -19.57
CA SER A 183 -63.69 -0.21 -19.97
C SER A 183 -64.02 -0.11 -21.47
N ILE A 184 -63.59 -1.07 -22.28
CA ILE A 184 -64.09 -1.22 -23.66
C ILE A 184 -65.38 -2.03 -23.60
N ARG A 185 -66.51 -1.36 -23.86
CA ARG A 185 -67.81 -2.01 -24.06
C ARG A 185 -67.77 -2.94 -25.27
N THR A 186 -68.24 -4.16 -25.09
CA THR A 186 -68.52 -5.11 -26.16
C THR A 186 -69.70 -4.60 -27.01
N ASN A 187 -69.54 -4.58 -28.33
CA ASN A 187 -70.67 -4.64 -29.26
C ASN A 187 -70.55 -5.97 -30.00
N GLN A 188 -71.31 -6.96 -29.51
CA GLN A 188 -71.56 -8.21 -30.22
C GLN A 188 -72.63 -7.94 -31.29
N LYS A 189 -72.44 -8.50 -32.48
CA LYS A 189 -73.47 -8.70 -33.49
C LYS A 189 -73.73 -10.19 -33.60
#